data_AF-A0A2M9ICC5-F1
#
_entry.id   AF-A0A2M9ICC5-F1
#
_cell.length_a   1.000
_cell.length_b   1.000
_cell.length_c   1.000
_cell.angle_alpha   90.00
_cell.angle_beta   90.00
_cell.angle_gamma   90.00
#
_symmetry.space_group_name_H-M   'P 1'
#
loop_
_entity.id
_entity.type
_entity.pdbx_description
1 polymer ?
#
loop_
_entity_poly.entity_id
_entity_poly.type
_entity_poly.pdbx_seq_one_letter_code
_entity_poly.pdbx_strand_id
1 'polypeptide(L)'
;MSSTQSQASSPASSTAFGPAFWTAPAIGRIPVRDVRPAVDGGRRAAKAVAGETFPVTATVFREGHDAVAANVVLTDPEGRAGPWTPMRELAPGTDRWGAEVTPGAVGRWTYHVEAWADPVTTWRRVASVKVPAGIDAGLVLEEGAALHTRAAARVPEGPERDTVLAAAAALQDDTLPVMTRLAAALTPEVDAVLARRPLR
;
A
#
# COMPACT_ATOMS: atom_id res chain seq x y z
N MET A 1 29.53 51.35 -59.36
CA MET A 1 28.17 51.77 -58.98
C MET A 1 27.29 50.53 -58.94
N SER A 2 26.67 50.30 -57.78
CA SER A 2 25.46 49.50 -57.57
C SER A 2 25.54 47.96 -57.55
N SER A 3 25.48 47.46 -56.30
CA SER A 3 24.43 46.54 -55.79
C SER A 3 24.61 45.02 -55.91
N THR A 4 25.15 44.45 -54.82
CA THR A 4 24.58 43.40 -53.95
C THR A 4 23.55 42.42 -54.53
N GLN A 5 23.86 41.11 -54.49
CA GLN A 5 23.01 40.19 -53.72
C GLN A 5 23.76 38.94 -53.23
N SER A 6 23.59 38.72 -51.93
CA SER A 6 24.00 37.59 -51.10
C SER A 6 23.24 36.32 -51.51
N GLN A 7 23.93 35.17 -51.56
CA GLN A 7 23.28 33.86 -51.66
C GLN A 7 23.72 33.01 -50.47
N ALA A 8 22.75 32.75 -49.58
CA ALA A 8 22.89 31.97 -48.37
C ALA A 8 22.79 30.47 -48.67
N SER A 9 23.69 29.71 -48.07
CA SER A 9 23.78 28.24 -48.15
C SER A 9 22.57 27.56 -47.49
N SER A 10 22.03 26.54 -48.18
CA SER A 10 20.99 25.64 -47.66
C SER A 10 21.51 24.80 -46.48
N PRO A 11 20.73 24.60 -45.39
CA PRO A 11 21.07 23.62 -44.37
C PRO A 11 20.53 22.22 -44.76
N ALA A 12 21.34 21.20 -44.49
CA ALA A 12 21.00 19.80 -44.63
C ALA A 12 19.87 19.40 -43.67
N SER A 13 18.93 18.58 -44.18
CA SER A 13 17.81 18.03 -43.44
C SER A 13 18.30 17.05 -42.36
N SER A 14 18.16 17.43 -41.09
CA SER A 14 18.30 16.53 -39.95
C SER A 14 16.94 15.88 -39.68
N THR A 15 16.81 14.59 -40.00
CA THR A 15 15.65 13.77 -39.62
C THR A 15 15.59 13.66 -38.10
N ALA A 16 14.69 14.43 -37.47
CA ALA A 16 14.41 14.29 -36.05
C ALA A 16 13.72 12.94 -35.80
N PHE A 17 14.38 12.05 -35.05
CA PHE A 17 13.72 10.91 -34.42
C PHE A 17 12.69 11.47 -33.42
N GLY A 18 11.42 11.15 -33.64
CA GLY A 18 10.32 11.53 -32.74
C GLY A 18 10.52 10.97 -31.33
N PRO A 19 9.86 11.57 -30.32
CA PRO A 19 10.06 11.18 -28.93
C PRO A 19 9.67 9.72 -28.73
N ALA A 20 10.61 8.91 -28.23
CA ALA A 20 10.32 7.59 -27.71
C ALA A 20 9.32 7.76 -26.56
N PHE A 21 8.08 7.36 -26.80
CA PHE A 21 7.09 7.21 -25.75
C PHE A 21 7.56 6.07 -24.84
N TRP A 22 8.28 6.41 -23.77
CA TRP A 22 8.48 5.51 -22.66
C TRP A 22 7.10 5.13 -22.13
N THR A 23 6.62 3.97 -22.55
CA THR A 23 5.37 3.41 -22.05
C THR A 23 5.65 3.06 -20.59
N ALA A 24 4.97 3.71 -19.65
CA ALA A 24 5.08 3.36 -18.24
C ALA A 24 4.87 1.84 -18.10
N PRO A 25 5.67 1.12 -17.28
CA PRO A 25 5.51 -0.31 -17.15
C PRO A 25 4.06 -0.63 -16.75
N ALA A 26 3.46 -1.61 -17.42
CA ALA A 26 2.06 -2.01 -17.22
C ALA A 26 1.77 -2.57 -15.80
N ILE A 27 2.79 -2.69 -14.95
CA ILE A 27 2.73 -3.23 -13.60
C ILE A 27 3.40 -2.22 -12.66
N GLY A 28 2.69 -1.84 -11.60
CA GLY A 28 3.23 -0.98 -10.53
C GLY A 28 4.26 -1.69 -9.64
N ARG A 29 4.78 -0.98 -8.64
CA ARG A 29 5.79 -1.49 -7.69
C ARG A 29 5.32 -2.74 -6.93
N ILE A 30 4.04 -2.78 -6.57
CA ILE A 30 3.36 -3.94 -5.99
C ILE A 30 2.32 -4.40 -7.02
N PRO A 31 2.50 -5.57 -7.63
CA PRO A 31 1.54 -6.13 -8.57
C PRO A 31 0.12 -6.23 -8.00
N VAL A 32 -0.83 -5.56 -8.68
CA VAL A 32 -2.28 -5.73 -8.49
C VAL A 32 -2.86 -6.18 -9.83
N ARG A 33 -3.45 -7.38 -9.86
CA ARG A 33 -3.93 -8.01 -11.09
C ARG A 33 -5.32 -8.61 -10.92
N ASP A 34 -6.01 -8.82 -12.04
CA ASP A 34 -7.30 -9.52 -12.10
C ASP A 34 -8.31 -9.02 -11.05
N VAL A 35 -8.47 -7.69 -11.00
CA VAL A 35 -9.46 -7.03 -10.15
C VAL A 35 -10.86 -7.42 -10.63
N ARG A 36 -11.68 -7.91 -9.71
CA ARG A 36 -13.05 -8.38 -9.94
C ARG A 36 -14.00 -7.76 -8.92
N PRO A 37 -15.27 -7.53 -9.27
CA PRO A 37 -15.97 -7.98 -10.50
C PRO A 37 -15.76 -7.11 -11.75
N ALA A 38 -15.22 -7.69 -12.82
CA ALA A 38 -15.06 -7.01 -14.11
C ALA A 38 -15.95 -7.65 -15.20
N VAL A 39 -16.86 -6.86 -15.80
CA VAL A 39 -17.74 -7.33 -16.90
C VAL A 39 -17.11 -6.96 -18.23
N ASP A 40 -16.94 -7.95 -19.12
CA ASP A 40 -16.28 -7.79 -20.43
C ASP A 40 -14.90 -7.12 -20.33
N GLY A 41 -14.11 -7.52 -19.33
CA GLY A 41 -12.79 -6.93 -19.06
C GLY A 41 -12.83 -5.47 -18.64
N GLY A 42 -13.94 -5.02 -18.03
CA GLY A 42 -14.16 -3.64 -17.60
C GLY A 42 -14.84 -2.75 -18.64
N ARG A 43 -15.19 -3.28 -19.82
CA ARG A 43 -15.93 -2.52 -20.86
C ARG A 43 -17.36 -2.20 -20.44
N ARG A 44 -17.92 -2.98 -19.52
CA ARG A 44 -19.25 -2.74 -18.93
C ARG A 44 -19.12 -2.63 -17.42
N ALA A 45 -19.97 -1.81 -16.83
CA ALA A 45 -20.03 -1.67 -15.38
C ALA A 45 -20.58 -2.96 -14.74
N ALA A 46 -19.94 -3.39 -13.65
CA ALA A 46 -20.57 -4.31 -12.72
C ALA A 46 -21.85 -3.68 -12.14
N LYS A 47 -22.76 -4.52 -11.67
CA LYS A 47 -24.06 -4.10 -11.15
C LYS A 47 -24.18 -4.50 -9.68
N ALA A 48 -24.76 -3.63 -8.88
CA ALA A 48 -25.18 -3.86 -7.51
C ALA A 48 -26.39 -2.96 -7.23
N VAL A 49 -27.22 -3.32 -6.26
CA VAL A 49 -28.26 -2.43 -5.73
C VAL A 49 -27.79 -1.71 -4.47
N ALA A 50 -28.41 -0.57 -4.14
CA ALA A 50 -28.07 0.16 -2.91
C ALA A 50 -28.31 -0.74 -1.69
N GLY A 51 -27.30 -0.85 -0.82
CA GLY A 51 -27.32 -1.72 0.36
C GLY A 51 -26.93 -3.19 0.09
N GLU A 52 -26.71 -3.59 -1.16
CA GLU A 52 -26.20 -4.93 -1.48
C GLU A 52 -24.70 -5.01 -1.24
N THR A 53 -24.27 -6.03 -0.49
CA THR A 53 -22.85 -6.30 -0.25
C THR A 53 -22.33 -7.29 -1.29
N PHE A 54 -21.17 -6.99 -1.87
CA PHE A 54 -20.50 -7.91 -2.78
C PHE A 54 -18.97 -7.90 -2.59
N PRO A 55 -18.29 -9.02 -2.95
CA PRO A 55 -16.85 -9.12 -2.81
C PRO A 55 -16.14 -8.43 -3.97
N VAL A 56 -15.21 -7.54 -3.65
CA VAL A 56 -14.16 -7.10 -4.57
C VAL A 56 -12.92 -7.94 -4.30
N THR A 57 -12.34 -8.49 -5.36
CA THR A 57 -11.19 -9.38 -5.25
C THR A 57 -10.10 -9.02 -6.24
N ALA A 58 -8.85 -9.32 -5.92
CA ALA A 58 -7.70 -9.07 -6.78
C ALA A 58 -6.59 -10.07 -6.46
N THR A 59 -5.67 -10.28 -7.40
CA THR A 59 -4.41 -10.97 -7.16
C THR A 59 -3.35 -9.94 -6.78
N VAL A 60 -2.81 -10.06 -5.57
CA VAL A 60 -1.84 -9.12 -5.00
C VAL A 60 -0.68 -9.88 -4.40
N PHE A 61 0.53 -9.55 -4.86
CA PHE A 61 1.78 -10.14 -4.39
C PHE A 61 2.93 -9.15 -4.62
N ARG A 62 4.13 -9.50 -4.16
CA ARG A 62 5.37 -8.74 -4.41
C ARG A 62 6.53 -9.69 -4.66
N GLU A 63 7.64 -9.15 -5.12
CA GLU A 63 8.91 -9.88 -5.13
C GLU A 63 9.48 -10.06 -3.71
N GLY A 64 10.23 -11.14 -3.50
CA GLY A 64 10.77 -11.50 -2.19
C GLY A 64 9.76 -12.25 -1.31
N HIS A 65 10.04 -12.31 -0.01
CA HIS A 65 9.24 -13.04 0.98
C HIS A 65 8.50 -12.13 1.97
N ASP A 66 8.65 -10.81 1.80
CA ASP A 66 8.04 -9.84 2.69
C ASP A 66 6.53 -9.80 2.50
N ALA A 67 5.82 -9.41 3.56
CA ALA A 67 4.37 -9.29 3.52
C ALA A 67 3.90 -8.16 2.57
N VAL A 68 2.70 -8.35 2.05
CA VAL A 68 1.91 -7.34 1.34
C VAL A 68 0.58 -7.18 2.04
N ALA A 69 -0.03 -6.01 1.86
CA ALA A 69 -1.41 -5.76 2.23
C ALA A 69 -2.10 -4.97 1.11
N ALA A 70 -3.43 -5.04 1.12
CA ALA A 70 -4.26 -4.37 0.12
C ALA A 70 -5.56 -3.83 0.74
N ASN A 71 -6.16 -2.84 0.10
CA ASN A 71 -7.51 -2.38 0.42
C ASN A 71 -8.29 -2.06 -0.85
N VAL A 72 -9.61 -2.07 -0.71
CA VAL A 72 -10.52 -1.56 -1.72
C VAL A 72 -10.82 -0.11 -1.39
N VAL A 73 -10.82 0.74 -2.42
CA VAL A 73 -11.38 2.08 -2.35
C VAL A 73 -12.63 2.07 -3.21
N LEU A 74 -13.79 2.18 -2.57
CA LEU A 74 -15.07 2.35 -3.26
C LEU A 74 -15.39 3.85 -3.29
N THR A 75 -15.53 4.41 -4.48
CA THR A 75 -15.78 5.83 -4.70
C THR A 75 -17.21 6.04 -5.18
N ASP A 76 -17.92 6.93 -4.50
CA ASP A 76 -19.31 7.25 -4.77
C ASP A 76 -19.52 8.10 -6.05
N PRO A 77 -20.77 8.31 -6.48
CA PRO A 77 -21.07 9.09 -7.68
C PRO A 77 -20.61 10.55 -7.60
N GLU A 78 -20.41 11.08 -6.40
CA GLU A 78 -19.88 12.43 -6.16
C GLU A 78 -18.34 12.46 -6.10
N GLY A 79 -17.67 11.31 -6.26
CA GLY A 79 -16.21 11.20 -6.25
C GLY A 79 -15.60 11.07 -4.85
N ARG A 80 -16.39 10.83 -3.80
CA ARG A 80 -15.91 10.66 -2.43
C ARG A 80 -15.53 9.20 -2.19
N ALA A 81 -14.33 9.00 -1.63
CA ALA A 81 -13.89 7.69 -1.20
C ALA A 81 -14.68 7.23 0.04
N GLY A 82 -15.09 5.98 0.03
CA GLY A 82 -15.76 5.31 1.13
C GLY A 82 -14.83 5.01 2.31
N PRO A 83 -15.33 4.24 3.30
CA PRO A 83 -14.57 3.91 4.49
C PRO A 83 -13.37 3.00 4.20
N TRP A 84 -12.45 2.95 5.15
CA TRP A 84 -11.32 2.02 5.14
C TRP A 84 -11.80 0.57 4.99
N THR A 85 -11.39 -0.09 3.91
CA THR A 85 -11.85 -1.44 3.56
C THR A 85 -10.67 -2.37 3.26
N PRO A 86 -9.97 -2.88 4.29
CA PRO A 86 -8.80 -3.74 4.12
C PRO A 86 -9.20 -5.08 3.50
N MET A 87 -8.37 -5.57 2.59
CA MET A 87 -8.48 -6.90 2.01
C MET A 87 -7.74 -7.92 2.87
N ARG A 88 -8.18 -9.18 2.78
CA ARG A 88 -7.46 -10.34 3.31
C ARG A 88 -7.19 -11.34 2.20
N GLU A 89 -6.15 -12.14 2.35
CA GLU A 89 -5.98 -13.32 1.51
C GLU A 89 -7.16 -14.29 1.73
N LEU A 90 -7.79 -14.73 0.65
CA LEU A 90 -9.00 -15.57 0.67
C LEU A 90 -8.68 -17.04 0.91
N ALA A 91 -7.50 -17.49 0.45
CA ALA A 91 -7.01 -18.83 0.67
C ALA A 91 -5.47 -18.79 0.74
N PRO A 92 -4.84 -19.44 1.73
CA PRO A 92 -3.39 -19.39 1.89
C PRO A 92 -2.62 -19.82 0.63
N GLY A 93 -1.65 -18.99 0.21
CA GLY A 93 -0.74 -19.29 -0.90
C GLY A 93 -1.35 -19.11 -2.29
N THR A 94 -2.51 -18.47 -2.38
CA THR A 94 -3.17 -18.20 -3.68
C THR A 94 -2.88 -16.79 -4.20
N ASP A 95 -2.34 -15.92 -3.34
CA ASP A 95 -2.19 -14.48 -3.60
C ASP A 95 -3.52 -13.82 -3.97
N ARG A 96 -4.66 -14.47 -3.69
CA ARG A 96 -5.99 -13.96 -3.98
C ARG A 96 -6.51 -13.22 -2.77
N TRP A 97 -6.67 -11.91 -2.93
CA TRP A 97 -7.17 -11.02 -1.89
C TRP A 97 -8.62 -10.67 -2.14
N GLY A 98 -9.37 -10.40 -1.07
CA GLY A 98 -10.74 -9.89 -1.16
C GLY A 98 -11.18 -9.06 0.03
N ALA A 99 -12.12 -8.15 -0.22
CA ALA A 99 -12.88 -7.44 0.78
C ALA A 99 -14.33 -7.25 0.31
N GLU A 100 -15.24 -7.14 1.26
CA GLU A 100 -16.65 -6.86 0.99
C GLU A 100 -16.88 -5.35 0.91
N VAL A 101 -17.67 -4.91 -0.06
CA VAL A 101 -18.07 -3.50 -0.21
C VAL A 101 -19.58 -3.38 -0.36
N THR A 102 -20.14 -2.24 0.08
CA THR A 102 -21.58 -1.98 0.06
C THR A 102 -21.83 -0.55 -0.46
N PRO A 103 -22.30 -0.36 -1.71
CA PRO A 103 -22.73 0.96 -2.19
C PRO A 103 -23.98 1.42 -1.45
N GLY A 104 -23.96 2.66 -0.93
CA GLY A 104 -25.04 3.20 -0.10
C GLY A 104 -26.14 3.97 -0.85
N ALA A 105 -25.92 4.29 -2.12
CA ALA A 105 -26.82 5.14 -2.91
C ALA A 105 -26.85 4.71 -4.38
N VAL A 106 -27.91 5.10 -5.10
CA VAL A 106 -28.04 4.86 -6.54
C VAL A 106 -27.12 5.82 -7.30
N GLY A 107 -26.37 5.30 -8.26
CA GLY A 107 -25.55 6.11 -9.16
C GLY A 107 -24.39 5.33 -9.74
N ARG A 108 -23.45 6.05 -10.37
CA ARG A 108 -22.24 5.47 -10.93
C ARG A 108 -21.12 5.45 -9.91
N TRP A 109 -20.84 4.26 -9.38
CA TRP A 109 -19.71 4.03 -8.49
C TRP A 109 -18.47 3.62 -9.28
N THR A 110 -17.31 3.86 -8.69
CA THR A 110 -16.04 3.28 -9.17
C THR A 110 -15.34 2.60 -7.99
N TYR A 111 -14.50 1.62 -8.27
CA TYR A 111 -13.68 1.02 -7.24
C TYR A 111 -12.31 0.68 -7.80
N HIS A 112 -11.29 0.75 -6.95
CA HIS A 112 -9.95 0.29 -7.25
C HIS A 112 -9.34 -0.42 -6.04
N VAL A 113 -8.28 -1.18 -6.30
CA VAL A 113 -7.52 -1.87 -5.27
C VAL A 113 -6.17 -1.20 -5.14
N GLU A 114 -5.82 -0.83 -3.92
CA GLU A 114 -4.49 -0.33 -3.55
C GLU A 114 -3.73 -1.47 -2.88
N ALA A 115 -2.44 -1.59 -3.18
CA ALA A 115 -1.56 -2.56 -2.55
C ALA A 115 -0.22 -1.93 -2.18
N TRP A 116 0.35 -2.38 -1.07
CA TRP A 116 1.60 -1.88 -0.53
C TRP A 116 2.40 -3.01 0.14
N ALA A 117 3.68 -2.74 0.33
CA ALA A 117 4.53 -3.53 1.21
C ALA A 117 4.06 -3.38 2.66
N ASP A 118 3.93 -4.47 3.41
CA ASP A 118 3.60 -4.43 4.83
C ASP A 118 4.86 -4.73 5.69
N PRO A 119 5.69 -3.71 5.97
CA PRO A 119 6.92 -3.89 6.71
C PRO A 119 6.68 -4.25 8.18
N VAL A 120 5.56 -3.81 8.78
CA VAL A 120 5.24 -4.11 10.19
C VAL A 120 4.92 -5.59 10.33
N THR A 121 4.05 -6.15 9.49
CA THR A 121 3.74 -7.59 9.52
C THR A 121 4.99 -8.43 9.22
N THR A 122 5.83 -7.98 8.28
CA THR A 122 7.12 -8.62 7.98
C THR A 122 8.02 -8.65 9.20
N TRP A 123 8.24 -7.50 9.85
CA TRP A 123 9.05 -7.39 11.05
C TRP A 123 8.52 -8.25 12.19
N ARG A 124 7.20 -8.27 12.44
CA ARG A 124 6.58 -9.10 13.50
C ARG A 124 6.88 -10.58 13.33
N ARG A 125 6.84 -11.10 12.08
CA ARG A 125 7.19 -12.49 11.77
C ARG A 125 8.66 -12.79 12.03
N VAL A 126 9.55 -11.84 11.71
CA VAL A 126 10.99 -11.99 11.98
C VAL A 126 11.26 -11.93 13.48
N ALA A 127 10.66 -10.97 14.19
CA ALA A 127 10.85 -10.75 15.61
C ALA A 127 10.34 -11.91 16.46
N SER A 128 9.20 -12.51 16.12
CA SER A 128 8.65 -13.66 16.85
C SER A 128 9.55 -14.90 16.81
N VAL A 129 10.45 -15.00 15.82
CA VAL A 129 11.41 -16.10 15.68
C VAL A 129 12.77 -15.72 16.25
N LYS A 130 13.32 -14.58 15.84
CA LYS A 130 14.69 -14.18 16.17
C LYS A 130 14.86 -13.78 17.64
N VAL A 131 13.91 -13.02 18.19
CA VAL A 131 14.04 -12.45 19.54
C VAL A 131 14.03 -13.54 20.62
N PRO A 132 13.10 -14.51 20.62
CA PRO A 132 13.15 -15.61 21.60
C PRO A 132 14.39 -16.50 21.46
N ALA A 133 14.95 -16.60 20.26
CA ALA A 133 16.19 -17.34 19.99
C ALA A 133 17.46 -16.57 20.36
N GLY A 134 17.35 -15.31 20.80
CA GLY A 134 18.50 -14.46 21.12
C GLY A 134 19.34 -14.05 19.91
N ILE A 135 18.80 -14.18 18.69
CA ILE A 135 19.51 -13.88 17.44
C ILE A 135 19.28 -12.41 17.10
N ASP A 136 20.33 -11.60 17.13
CA ASP A 136 20.30 -10.18 16.79
C ASP A 136 19.20 -9.39 17.51
N ALA A 137 18.82 -9.79 18.73
CA ALA A 137 17.60 -9.29 19.38
C ALA A 137 17.58 -7.77 19.52
N GLY A 138 18.71 -7.14 19.88
CA GLY A 138 18.81 -5.68 19.96
C GLY A 138 18.56 -5.00 18.61
N LEU A 139 19.17 -5.50 17.53
CA LEU A 139 18.99 -4.96 16.17
C LEU A 139 17.53 -5.10 15.72
N VAL A 140 16.93 -6.26 15.93
CA VAL A 140 15.52 -6.51 15.56
C VAL A 140 14.58 -5.56 16.30
N LEU A 141 14.83 -5.27 17.57
CA LEU A 141 14.02 -4.31 18.34
C LEU A 141 14.19 -2.87 17.83
N GLU A 142 15.40 -2.45 17.48
CA GLU A 142 15.67 -1.13 16.88
C GLU A 142 14.97 -0.95 15.53
N GLU A 143 15.01 -1.98 14.66
CA GLU A 143 14.26 -1.98 13.40
C GLU A 143 12.76 -1.83 13.65
N GLY A 144 12.24 -2.53 14.67
CA GLY A 144 10.86 -2.42 15.11
C GLY A 144 10.50 -1.01 15.56
N ALA A 145 11.34 -0.39 16.39
CA ALA A 145 11.12 0.96 16.90
C ALA A 145 11.07 1.99 15.75
N ALA A 146 11.98 1.88 14.78
CA ALA A 146 11.98 2.73 13.60
C ALA A 146 10.69 2.57 12.77
N LEU A 147 10.19 1.34 12.61
CA LEU A 147 8.92 1.08 11.92
C LEU A 147 7.72 1.68 12.66
N HIS A 148 7.63 1.51 13.98
CA HIS A 148 6.54 2.06 14.80
C HIS A 148 6.57 3.58 14.83
N THR A 149 7.75 4.20 14.89
CA THR A 149 7.92 5.65 14.82
C THR A 149 7.40 6.20 13.49
N ARG A 150 7.73 5.54 12.36
CA ARG A 150 7.21 5.90 11.03
C ARG A 150 5.70 5.68 10.92
N ALA A 151 5.17 4.61 11.51
CA ALA A 151 3.74 4.35 11.54
C ALA A 151 2.99 5.43 12.34
N ALA A 152 3.50 5.80 13.52
CA ALA A 152 2.92 6.85 14.37
C ALA A 152 2.87 8.21 13.67
N ALA A 153 3.84 8.55 12.82
CA ALA A 153 3.82 9.78 12.03
C ALA A 153 2.65 9.87 11.02
N ARG A 154 2.01 8.74 10.69
CA ARG A 154 0.81 8.68 9.84
C ARG A 154 -0.50 8.69 10.64
N VAL A 155 -0.43 8.61 11.96
CA VAL A 155 -1.57 8.67 12.87
C VAL A 155 -1.81 10.14 13.26
N PRO A 156 -3.06 10.65 13.21
CA PRO A 156 -3.36 11.98 13.73
C PRO A 156 -2.95 12.14 15.19
N GLU A 157 -2.67 13.37 15.60
CA GLU A 157 -2.36 13.67 17.01
C GLU A 157 -3.48 13.20 17.95
N GLY A 158 -3.08 12.57 19.05
CA GLY A 158 -3.99 12.03 20.07
C GLY A 158 -3.57 10.66 20.60
N PRO A 159 -4.44 10.04 21.41
CA PRO A 159 -4.11 8.82 22.18
C PRO A 159 -3.65 7.64 21.33
N GLU A 160 -4.17 7.49 20.10
CA GLU A 160 -3.76 6.43 19.17
C GLU A 160 -2.30 6.60 18.75
N ARG A 161 -1.87 7.83 18.45
CA ARG A 161 -0.48 8.13 18.09
C ARG A 161 0.43 7.89 19.30
N ASP A 162 0.01 8.36 20.48
CA ASP A 162 0.77 8.19 21.72
C ASP A 162 0.97 6.71 22.07
N THR A 163 -0.05 5.88 21.83
CA THR A 163 0.03 4.42 22.02
C THR A 163 1.14 3.80 21.17
N VAL A 164 1.21 4.15 19.88
CA VAL A 164 2.24 3.61 18.97
C VAL A 164 3.62 4.17 19.29
N LEU A 165 3.72 5.44 19.71
CA LEU A 165 4.98 6.04 20.16
C LEU A 165 5.48 5.42 21.46
N ALA A 166 4.60 5.10 22.40
CA ALA A 166 4.96 4.41 23.63
C ALA A 166 5.52 3.01 23.35
N ALA A 167 4.90 2.28 22.39
CA ALA A 167 5.43 1.00 21.93
C ALA A 167 6.82 1.15 21.28
N ALA A 168 7.03 2.18 20.45
CA ALA A 168 8.34 2.48 19.87
C ALA A 168 9.40 2.78 20.94
N ALA A 169 9.05 3.58 21.95
CA ALA A 169 9.95 3.89 23.07
C ALA A 169 10.30 2.65 23.90
N ALA A 170 9.31 1.79 24.19
CA ALA A 170 9.53 0.54 24.91
C ALA A 170 10.42 -0.43 24.13
N LEU A 171 10.33 -0.46 22.79
CA LEU A 171 11.24 -1.25 21.97
C LEU A 171 12.71 -0.81 22.13
N GLN A 172 12.97 0.46 22.40
CA GLN A 172 14.32 1.03 22.56
C GLN A 172 14.81 1.08 24.01
N ASP A 173 13.98 0.69 24.98
CA ASP A 173 14.32 0.77 26.39
C ASP A 173 15.22 -0.41 26.82
N ASP A 174 16.53 -0.18 26.79
CA ASP A 174 17.55 -1.15 27.21
C ASP A 174 17.52 -1.48 28.71
N THR A 175 16.72 -0.77 29.51
CA THR A 175 16.52 -1.13 30.94
C THR A 175 15.51 -2.26 31.13
N LEU A 176 14.69 -2.56 30.11
CA LEU A 176 13.68 -3.60 30.14
C LEU A 176 14.22 -4.94 29.59
N PRO A 177 13.73 -6.09 30.12
CA PRO A 177 13.99 -7.38 29.50
C PRO A 177 13.53 -7.41 28.03
N VAL A 178 14.33 -8.05 27.17
CA VAL A 178 14.10 -8.15 25.71
C VAL A 178 12.68 -8.59 25.37
N MET A 179 12.14 -9.58 26.08
CA MET A 179 10.78 -10.07 25.82
C MET A 179 9.70 -9.05 26.23
N THR A 180 9.95 -8.25 27.25
CA THR A 180 9.05 -7.16 27.68
C THR A 180 9.01 -6.05 26.63
N ARG A 181 10.18 -5.69 26.09
CA ARG A 181 10.30 -4.71 24.99
C ARG A 181 9.51 -5.17 23.76
N LEU A 182 9.69 -6.42 23.35
CA LEU A 182 8.94 -6.99 22.22
C LEU A 182 7.42 -7.02 22.48
N ALA A 183 7.00 -7.47 23.67
CA ALA A 183 5.59 -7.57 24.01
C ALA A 183 4.85 -6.22 23.95
N ALA A 184 5.53 -5.12 24.30
CA ALA A 184 4.95 -3.77 24.22
C ALA A 184 4.54 -3.34 22.80
N ALA A 185 5.13 -3.93 21.76
CA ALA A 185 4.79 -3.67 20.36
C ALA A 185 3.74 -4.63 19.77
N LEU A 186 3.30 -5.62 20.55
CA LEU A 186 2.37 -6.68 20.16
C LEU A 186 1.07 -6.62 20.96
N THR A 187 0.77 -5.48 21.58
CA THR A 187 -0.46 -5.33 22.36
C THR A 187 -1.68 -5.14 21.45
N PRO A 188 -2.88 -5.55 21.90
CA PRO A 188 -4.12 -5.35 21.13
C PRO A 188 -4.39 -3.88 20.77
N GLU A 189 -3.97 -2.94 21.61
CA GLU A 189 -4.14 -1.50 21.38
C GLU A 189 -3.28 -1.03 20.21
N VAL A 190 -2.01 -1.45 20.16
CA VAL A 190 -1.11 -1.16 19.03
C VAL A 190 -1.66 -1.79 17.76
N ASP A 191 -2.10 -3.05 17.82
CA ASP A 191 -2.71 -3.77 16.71
C ASP A 191 -3.93 -3.04 16.15
N ALA A 192 -4.81 -2.56 17.02
CA ALA A 192 -6.03 -1.86 16.62
C ALA A 192 -5.73 -0.53 15.89
N VAL A 193 -4.66 0.16 16.28
CA VAL A 193 -4.21 1.39 15.60
C VAL A 193 -3.60 1.05 14.24
N LEU A 194 -2.66 0.10 14.18
CA LEU A 194 -1.97 -0.28 12.95
C LEU A 194 -2.88 -0.97 11.93
N ALA A 195 -3.94 -1.66 12.37
CA ALA A 195 -4.96 -2.22 11.48
C ALA A 195 -5.83 -1.13 10.82
N ARG A 196 -6.07 -0.01 11.51
CA ARG A 196 -6.83 1.14 10.98
C ARG A 196 -5.96 2.08 10.17
N ARG A 197 -4.68 2.20 10.53
CA ARG A 197 -3.71 3.13 9.94
C ARG A 197 -2.37 2.43 9.68
N PRO A 198 -2.32 1.48 8.72
CA PRO A 198 -1.10 0.74 8.45
C PRO A 198 -0.04 1.62 7.81
N LEU A 199 1.22 1.27 8.02
CA LEU A 199 2.35 1.85 7.30
C LEU A 199 2.37 1.31 5.87
N ARG A 200 2.20 2.21 4.89
CA ARG A 200 2.19 1.92 3.44
C ARG A 200 3.27 2.71 2.73
#